data_AF-A0A371AZT5-F1
#
_entry.id   AF-A0A371AZT5-F1
#
_cell.length_a   1.000
_cell.length_b   1.000
_cell.length_c   1.000
_cell.angle_alpha   90.00
_cell.angle_beta   90.00
_cell.angle_gamma   90.00
#
_symmetry.space_group_name_H-M   'P 1'
#
loop_
_entity.id
_entity.type
_entity.pdbx_description
1 polymer ?
#
loop_
_entity_poly.entity_id
_entity_poly.type
_entity_poly.pdbx_seq_one_letter_code
_entity_poly.pdbx_strand_id
1 'polypeptide(L)'
;MKKISKMTLDTDYKKNVSCYFSWLPFIGLIVSIFSALFMLVKGKEPSLMLVLYTLIPLVGNSFLSFLIYISFRKTLNFNLPFFKGKKKFLTISLITCFMLIEIIIFS
;
A
#
# COMPACT_ATOMS: atom_id res chain seq x y z
N MET A 1 -9.34 38.54 9.97
CA MET A 1 -9.69 37.14 10.29
C MET A 1 -9.48 36.10 9.17
N LYS A 2 -9.33 36.45 7.89
CA LYS A 2 -9.16 35.47 6.77
C LYS A 2 -7.85 34.64 6.74
N LYS A 3 -6.81 35.03 7.50
CA LYS A 3 -5.48 34.42 7.42
C LYS A 3 -5.36 33.11 8.20
N ILE A 4 -6.11 32.99 9.31
CA ILE A 4 -6.09 31.81 10.19
C ILE A 4 -6.83 30.64 9.53
N SER A 5 -7.98 30.89 8.89
CA SER A 5 -8.75 29.84 8.22
C SER A 5 -8.05 29.26 6.98
N LYS A 6 -7.27 30.07 6.24
CA LYS A 6 -6.43 29.57 5.14
C LYS A 6 -5.28 28.71 5.65
N MET A 7 -4.66 29.09 6.77
CA MET A 7 -3.52 28.38 7.32
C MET A 7 -3.91 26.99 7.83
N THR A 8 -5.07 26.86 8.49
CA THR A 8 -5.60 25.57 8.96
C THR A 8 -5.97 24.63 7.81
N LEU A 9 -6.63 25.15 6.77
CA LEU A 9 -7.03 24.39 5.56
C LEU A 9 -5.84 23.76 4.84
N ASP A 10 -4.73 24.49 4.75
CA ASP A 10 -3.51 24.04 4.09
C ASP A 10 -2.83 22.89 4.88
N THR A 11 -2.82 22.99 6.22
CA THR A 11 -2.35 21.89 7.10
C THR A 11 -3.22 20.65 7.04
N ASP A 12 -4.54 20.79 7.05
CA ASP A 12 -5.46 19.65 7.02
C ASP A 12 -5.43 18.94 5.66
N TYR A 13 -5.34 19.71 4.57
CA TYR A 13 -5.16 19.16 3.22
C TYR A 13 -3.87 18.33 3.13
N LYS A 14 -2.74 18.90 3.58
CA LYS A 14 -1.45 18.19 3.59
C LYS A 14 -1.49 16.91 4.41
N LYS A 15 -2.18 16.92 5.56
CA LYS A 15 -2.36 15.75 6.42
C LYS A 15 -3.21 14.67 5.75
N ASN A 16 -4.31 15.05 5.11
CA ASN A 16 -5.20 14.11 4.41
C ASN A 16 -4.53 13.48 3.19
N VAL A 17 -3.85 14.29 2.38
CA VAL A 17 -3.09 13.81 1.22
C VAL A 17 -1.97 12.86 1.65
N SER A 18 -1.24 13.24 2.71
CA SER A 18 -0.19 12.42 3.28
C SER A 18 -0.73 11.09 3.84
N CYS A 19 -1.90 11.12 4.49
CA CYS A 19 -2.58 9.92 4.96
C CYS A 19 -2.94 9.01 3.78
N TYR A 20 -3.63 9.53 2.77
CA TYR A 20 -4.04 8.77 1.58
C TYR A 20 -2.87 8.04 0.91
N PHE A 21 -1.78 8.75 0.62
CA PHE A 21 -0.61 8.14 0.00
C PHE A 21 0.12 7.13 0.90
N SER A 22 -0.01 7.27 2.21
CA SER A 22 0.51 6.27 3.14
C SER A 22 -0.30 4.97 3.09
N TRP A 23 -1.57 5.00 2.69
CA TRP A 23 -2.44 3.83 2.55
C TRP A 23 -2.32 3.09 1.21
N LEU A 24 -1.64 3.68 0.22
CA LEU A 24 -1.40 3.05 -1.08
C LEU A 24 -0.92 1.58 -0.99
N PRO A 25 0.10 1.22 -0.17
CA PRO A 25 0.54 -0.17 -0.06
C PRO A 25 -0.58 -1.13 0.38
N PHE A 26 -1.48 -0.67 1.26
CA PHE A 26 -2.61 -1.46 1.75
C PHE A 26 -3.68 -1.62 0.67
N ILE A 27 -3.94 -0.57 -0.11
CA ILE A 27 -4.79 -0.66 -1.30
C ILE A 27 -4.21 -1.69 -2.28
N GLY A 28 -2.89 -1.64 -2.52
CA GLY A 28 -2.19 -2.61 -3.35
C GLY A 28 -2.32 -4.05 -2.83
N LEU A 29 -2.21 -4.26 -1.51
CA LEU A 29 -2.40 -5.57 -0.89
C LEU A 29 -3.83 -6.10 -1.09
N ILE A 30 -4.85 -5.27 -0.85
CA ILE A 30 -6.25 -5.65 -1.07
C ILE A 30 -6.47 -6.03 -2.53
N VAL A 31 -6.01 -5.21 -3.48
CA VAL A 31 -6.16 -5.50 -4.92
C VAL A 31 -5.43 -6.78 -5.31
N SER A 32 -4.27 -7.06 -4.72
CA SER A 32 -3.51 -8.30 -4.95
C SER A 32 -4.28 -9.52 -4.46
N ILE A 33 -4.87 -9.45 -3.25
CA ILE A 33 -5.74 -10.51 -2.71
C ILE A 33 -6.93 -10.78 -3.62
N PHE A 34 -7.64 -9.74 -4.06
CA PHE A 34 -8.78 -9.89 -4.98
C PHE A 34 -8.34 -10.47 -6.33
N SER A 35 -7.18 -10.07 -6.84
CA SER A 35 -6.62 -10.59 -8.08
C SER A 35 -6.30 -12.09 -7.96
N ALA A 36 -5.68 -12.51 -6.85
CA ALA A 36 -5.39 -13.92 -6.57
C ALA A 36 -6.69 -14.75 -6.46
N LEU A 37 -7.68 -14.26 -5.71
CA LEU A 37 -8.99 -14.92 -5.60
C LEU A 37 -9.69 -15.03 -6.97
N PHE A 38 -9.65 -13.98 -7.78
CA PHE A 38 -10.24 -13.99 -9.12
C PHE A 38 -9.57 -15.04 -10.03
N MET A 39 -8.25 -15.16 -9.97
CA MET A 39 -7.50 -16.15 -10.74
C MET A 39 -7.84 -17.59 -10.31
N LEU A 40 -8.03 -17.82 -9.00
CA LEU A 40 -8.49 -19.11 -8.47
C LEU A 40 -9.89 -19.46 -8.97
N VAL A 41 -10.83 -18.52 -8.93
CA VAL A 41 -12.20 -18.72 -9.44
C VAL A 41 -12.20 -18.99 -10.95
N LYS A 42 -11.25 -18.41 -11.69
CA LYS A 42 -11.08 -18.65 -13.13
C LYS A 42 -10.40 -19.99 -13.46
N GLY A 43 -10.00 -20.78 -12.46
CA GLY A 43 -9.36 -22.08 -12.65
C GLY A 43 -8.04 -21.98 -13.42
N LYS A 44 -7.34 -20.84 -13.31
CA LYS A 44 -6.02 -20.70 -13.94
C LYS A 44 -5.04 -21.64 -13.26
N GLU A 45 -4.23 -22.33 -14.07
CA GLU A 45 -3.20 -23.20 -13.53
C GLU A 45 -2.25 -22.37 -12.66
N PRO A 46 -2.00 -22.83 -11.43
CA PRO A 46 -1.12 -22.11 -10.55
C PRO A 46 0.29 -22.11 -11.12
N SER A 47 0.87 -20.91 -11.26
CA SER A 47 2.21 -20.75 -11.80
C SER A 47 2.91 -19.56 -11.17
N LEU A 48 4.24 -19.62 -11.12
CA LEU A 48 5.08 -18.54 -10.61
C LEU A 48 4.86 -17.22 -11.37
N MET A 49 4.50 -17.29 -12.65
CA MET A 49 4.18 -16.11 -13.45
C MET A 49 2.86 -15.45 -13.00
N LEU A 50 1.89 -16.26 -12.55
CA LEU A 50 0.62 -15.76 -11.99
C LEU A 50 0.85 -15.07 -10.64
N VAL A 51 1.70 -15.65 -9.78
CA VAL A 51 2.11 -15.05 -8.49
C VAL A 51 2.76 -13.68 -8.71
N LEU A 52 3.69 -13.59 -9.66
CA LEU A 52 4.30 -12.31 -9.98
C LEU A 52 3.27 -11.29 -10.49
N TYR A 53 2.29 -11.74 -11.28
CA TYR A 53 1.22 -10.89 -11.78
C TYR A 53 0.29 -10.38 -10.67
N THR A 54 -0.11 -11.24 -9.73
CA THR A 54 -0.96 -10.86 -8.60
C THR A 54 -0.24 -9.95 -7.61
N LEU A 55 1.10 -9.96 -7.58
CA LEU A 55 1.92 -9.04 -6.77
C LEU A 55 2.13 -7.66 -7.39
N ILE A 56 1.90 -7.46 -8.69
CA ILE A 56 2.08 -6.17 -9.36
C ILE A 56 1.34 -5.03 -8.66
N PRO A 57 0.06 -5.17 -8.25
CA PRO A 57 -0.66 -4.10 -7.56
C PRO A 57 -0.02 -3.72 -6.22
N LEU A 58 0.46 -4.71 -5.45
CA LEU A 58 1.16 -4.47 -4.19
C LEU A 58 2.48 -3.73 -4.42
N VAL A 59 3.32 -4.23 -5.34
CA VAL A 59 4.63 -3.65 -5.65
C VAL A 59 4.47 -2.24 -6.23
N GLY A 60 3.57 -2.06 -7.20
CA GLY A 60 3.32 -0.79 -7.86
C GLY A 60 2.84 0.30 -6.89
N ASN A 61 1.84 -0.01 -6.05
CA ASN A 61 1.35 0.95 -5.06
C ASN A 61 2.38 1.25 -3.96
N SER A 62 3.16 0.24 -3.55
CA SER A 62 4.25 0.44 -2.58
C SER A 62 5.35 1.32 -3.14
N PHE A 63 5.74 1.11 -4.40
CA PHE A 63 6.73 1.92 -5.10
C PHE A 63 6.23 3.35 -5.30
N LEU A 64 4.96 3.54 -5.68
CA LEU A 64 4.35 4.86 -5.80
C LEU A 64 4.36 5.61 -4.46
N SER A 65 3.97 4.95 -3.38
CA SER A 65 4.00 5.50 -2.02
C SER A 65 5.43 5.93 -1.63
N PHE A 66 6.43 5.12 -1.98
CA PHE A 66 7.83 5.42 -1.74
C PHE A 66 8.35 6.61 -2.56
N LEU A 67 8.02 6.68 -3.85
CA LEU A 67 8.39 7.81 -4.71
C LEU A 67 7.79 9.13 -4.20
N ILE A 68 6.52 9.10 -3.78
CA ILE A 68 5.84 10.25 -3.21
C ILE A 68 6.50 10.65 -1.89
N TYR A 69 6.83 9.67 -1.03
CA TYR A 69 7.57 9.94 0.20
C TYR A 69 8.90 10.64 -0.08
N ILE A 70 9.73 10.11 -0.99
CA ILE A 70 11.02 10.74 -1.33
C ILE A 70 10.82 12.15 -1.89
N SER A 71 9.88 12.32 -2.81
CA SER A 71 9.66 13.59 -3.52
C SER A 71 9.14 14.68 -2.59
N PHE A 72 8.33 14.31 -1.60
CA PHE A 72 7.60 15.27 -0.75
C PHE A 72 7.97 15.20 0.73
N ARG A 73 9.01 14.43 1.14
CA ARG A 73 9.46 14.31 2.55
C ARG A 73 9.77 15.64 3.24
N LYS A 74 10.13 16.69 2.49
CA LYS A 74 10.46 18.02 3.03
C LYS A 74 9.23 18.93 3.19
N THR A 75 8.15 18.64 2.47
CA THR A 75 6.98 19.52 2.32
C THR A 75 5.72 18.95 2.99
N LEU A 76 5.61 17.62 3.03
CA LEU A 76 4.51 16.89 3.62
C LEU A 76 5.03 16.09 4.80
N ASN A 77 4.34 16.21 5.94
CA ASN A 77 4.68 15.46 7.14
C ASN A 77 4.13 14.03 7.01
N PHE A 78 4.85 13.21 6.23
CA PHE A 78 4.49 11.82 6.00
C PHE A 78 4.57 11.01 7.27
N ASN A 79 3.41 10.85 7.90
CA ASN A 79 3.24 9.90 8.98
C ASN A 79 2.83 8.57 8.37
N LEU A 80 3.77 7.89 7.70
CA LEU A 80 3.62 6.53 7.19
C LEU A 80 3.29 5.61 8.38
N PRO A 81 2.02 5.25 8.62
CA PRO A 81 1.63 4.47 9.80
C PRO A 81 2.28 3.08 9.77
N PHE A 82 2.63 2.63 8.57
CA PHE A 82 3.23 1.34 8.26
C PHE A 82 4.75 1.29 8.49
N PHE A 83 5.43 2.43 8.56
CA PHE A 83 6.88 2.48 8.82
C PHE A 83 7.23 2.90 10.25
N LYS A 84 6.24 3.27 11.08
CA LYS A 84 6.46 3.71 12.46
C LYS A 84 5.73 2.84 13.49
N GLY A 85 6.48 2.32 14.46
CA GLY A 85 5.96 1.65 15.66
C GLY A 85 5.43 0.22 15.44
N LYS A 86 4.55 -0.24 16.33
CA LYS A 86 4.04 -1.63 16.35
C LYS A 86 3.26 -2.04 15.09
N LYS A 87 2.64 -1.07 14.39
CA LYS A 87 1.87 -1.31 13.17
C LYS A 87 2.73 -1.78 11.99
N LYS A 88 4.03 -1.44 11.98
CA LYS A 88 5.00 -1.95 10.99
C LYS A 88 5.09 -3.47 10.99
N PHE A 89 5.14 -4.08 12.18
CA PHE A 89 5.24 -5.54 12.31
C PHE A 89 3.97 -6.24 11.84
N LEU A 90 2.79 -5.64 12.07
CA LEU A 90 1.53 -6.16 11.57
C LEU A 90 1.51 -6.22 10.04
N THR A 91 1.99 -5.17 9.37
CA THR A 91 1.98 -5.07 7.91
C THR A 91 3.00 -5.99 7.26
N ILE A 92 4.19 -6.09 7.85
CA ILE A 92 5.19 -7.08 7.42
C ILE A 92 4.63 -8.49 7.59
N SER A 93 4.02 -8.78 8.74
CA SER A 93 3.37 -10.09 8.99
C SER A 93 2.27 -10.41 7.98
N LEU A 94 1.41 -9.45 7.66
CA LEU A 94 0.35 -9.60 6.65
C LEU A 94 0.93 -9.86 5.24
N ILE A 95 1.96 -9.11 4.84
CA ILE A 95 2.62 -9.32 3.54
C ILE A 95 3.30 -10.69 3.49
N THR A 96 4.04 -11.08 4.54
CA THR A 96 4.69 -12.39 4.61
C THR A 96 3.67 -13.52 4.58
N CYS A 97 2.56 -13.38 5.32
CA CYS A 97 1.47 -14.36 5.32
C CYS A 97 0.82 -14.47 3.93
N PHE A 98 0.56 -13.34 3.27
CA PHE A 98 0.04 -13.33 1.89
C PHE A 98 0.99 -14.02 0.91
N MET A 99 2.29 -13.72 0.98
CA MET A 99 3.31 -14.37 0.15
C MET A 99 3.38 -15.87 0.38
N LEU A 100 3.31 -16.33 1.64
CA LEU A 100 3.31 -17.76 1.96
C LEU A 100 2.07 -18.46 1.42
N ILE A 101 0.90 -17.82 1.54
CA ILE A 101 -0.35 -18.36 0.99
C ILE A 101 -0.27 -18.44 -0.53
N GLU A 102 0.23 -17.40 -1.20
CA GLU A 102 0.41 -17.45 -2.65
C GLU A 102 1.41 -18.54 -3.07
N ILE A 103 2.53 -18.68 -2.37
CA ILE A 103 3.49 -19.75 -2.68
C ILE A 103 2.84 -21.13 -2.49
N ILE A 104 2.09 -21.37 -1.40
CA ILE A 104 1.45 -22.67 -1.16
C ILE A 104 0.36 -22.98 -2.19
N ILE A 105 -0.41 -21.97 -2.60
CA ILE A 105 -1.51 -22.15 -3.55
C ILE A 105 -1.00 -22.24 -4.99
N PHE A 106 0.10 -21.54 -5.30
CA PHE A 106 0.61 -21.36 -6.66
C PHE A 106 1.97 -22.01 -6.97
N SER A 107 2.51 -22.83 -6.06
CA SER A 107 3.65 -23.75 -6.31
C SER A 107 3.18 -25.18 -6.44
#